data_AF-A0A410X3G3-F1
#
_entry.id   AF-A0A410X3G3-F1
#
_cell.length_a   1.000
_cell.length_b   1.000
_cell.length_c   1.000
_cell.angle_alpha   90.00
_cell.angle_beta   90.00
_cell.angle_gamma   90.00
#
_symmetry.space_group_name_H-M   'P 1'
#
loop_
_entity.id
_entity.type
_entity.pdbx_description
1 polymer ?
#
loop_
_entity_poly.entity_id
_entity_poly.type
_entity_poly.pdbx_seq_one_letter_code
_entity_poly.pdbx_strand_id
1 'polypeptide(L)'
;MSDNKLNEDFKEEDNELLKESATLDEEEDIQDTIASLLYGNRLRDLVRSVAKHEGQNVMIGKKGINGMQNAMKFLTVMLSYEILEVLKNKNKTVISPVITSEALNNMVGKSDSLNRVLLELEELKGRLHLLSGSTSISKATDYVNLFEREIINEHEVTDSTD
;
A
#
# COMPACT_ATOMS: atom_id res chain seq x y z
N MET A 1 -49.40 -50.30 6.28
CA MET A 1 -49.01 -49.51 7.46
C MET A 1 -47.50 -49.64 7.60
N SER A 2 -46.79 -48.81 6.84
CA SER A 2 -45.36 -48.56 6.98
C SER A 2 -45.22 -47.06 7.20
N ASP A 3 -44.03 -46.64 7.60
CA ASP A 3 -43.58 -45.23 7.68
C ASP A 3 -43.61 -44.65 9.10
N ASN A 4 -42.69 -45.13 9.95
CA ASN A 4 -42.10 -44.29 11.00
C ASN A 4 -40.75 -44.83 11.52
N LYS A 5 -39.77 -45.01 10.62
CA LYS A 5 -38.40 -45.45 10.99
C LYS A 5 -37.28 -44.73 10.22
N LEU A 6 -37.53 -43.51 9.75
CA LEU A 6 -36.57 -42.77 8.89
C LEU A 6 -36.13 -41.41 9.45
N ASN A 7 -36.48 -41.08 10.71
CA ASN A 7 -36.29 -39.73 11.27
C ASN A 7 -35.35 -39.61 12.48
N GLU A 8 -34.70 -40.69 12.93
CA GLU A 8 -33.76 -40.61 14.07
C GLU A 8 -32.28 -40.54 13.66
N ASP A 9 -31.89 -41.12 12.52
CA ASP A 9 -30.48 -41.14 12.10
C ASP A 9 -29.95 -39.78 11.57
N PHE A 10 -30.82 -38.84 11.22
CA PHE A 10 -30.42 -37.54 10.64
C PHE A 10 -30.06 -36.44 11.66
N LYS A 11 -30.22 -36.69 12.98
CA LYS A 11 -29.97 -35.66 14.01
C LYS A 11 -28.65 -35.82 14.77
N GLU A 12 -28.01 -36.98 14.71
CA GLU A 12 -26.75 -37.23 15.43
C GLU A 12 -25.52 -36.82 14.60
N GLU A 13 -25.53 -37.02 13.28
CA GLU A 13 -24.39 -36.64 12.40
C GLU A 13 -24.10 -35.13 12.38
N ASP A 14 -25.14 -34.27 12.37
CA ASP A 14 -24.95 -32.81 12.38
C ASP A 14 -24.34 -32.29 13.69
N ASN A 15 -24.52 -33.01 14.80
CA ASN A 15 -24.07 -32.58 16.13
C ASN A 15 -22.63 -33.03 16.46
N GLU A 16 -22.13 -34.06 15.78
CA GLU A 16 -20.71 -34.46 15.81
C GLU A 16 -19.85 -33.55 14.91
N LEU A 17 -20.32 -33.22 13.70
CA LEU A 17 -19.64 -32.28 12.79
C LEU A 17 -19.46 -30.87 13.39
N LEU A 18 -20.45 -30.39 14.17
CA LEU A 18 -20.37 -29.10 14.87
C LEU A 18 -19.40 -29.10 16.07
N LYS A 19 -19.12 -30.26 16.67
CA LYS A 19 -18.13 -30.39 17.75
C LYS A 19 -16.71 -30.56 17.23
N GLU A 20 -16.56 -31.21 16.07
CA GLU A 20 -15.28 -31.34 15.39
C GLU A 20 -14.82 -30.01 14.77
N SER A 21 -15.75 -29.19 14.24
CA SER A 21 -15.40 -27.83 13.76
C SER A 21 -15.05 -26.86 14.89
N ALA A 22 -15.71 -26.95 16.05
CA ALA A 22 -15.44 -26.09 17.20
C ALA A 22 -14.12 -26.42 17.92
N THR A 23 -13.63 -27.66 17.81
CA THR A 23 -12.32 -28.06 18.36
C THR A 23 -11.15 -27.74 17.42
N LEU A 24 -11.39 -27.72 16.10
CA LEU A 24 -10.41 -27.28 15.10
C LEU A 24 -10.11 -25.77 15.19
N ASP A 25 -11.13 -24.93 15.39
CA ASP A 25 -10.94 -23.47 15.51
C ASP A 25 -10.14 -23.09 16.78
N GLU A 26 -10.31 -23.81 17.90
CA GLU A 26 -9.56 -23.54 19.13
C GLU A 26 -8.10 -24.07 19.09
N GLU A 27 -7.82 -25.14 18.34
CA GLU A 27 -6.45 -25.64 18.14
C GLU A 27 -5.65 -24.81 17.11
N GLU A 28 -6.30 -24.27 16.08
CA GLU A 28 -5.69 -23.34 15.11
C GLU A 28 -5.24 -22.04 15.79
N ASP A 29 -6.06 -21.47 16.69
CA ASP A 29 -5.74 -20.22 17.41
C ASP A 29 -4.54 -20.36 18.36
N ILE A 30 -4.37 -21.53 18.99
CA ILE A 30 -3.21 -21.81 19.86
C ILE A 30 -1.95 -22.03 19.02
N GLN A 31 -2.06 -22.74 17.88
CA GLN A 31 -0.94 -22.93 16.95
C GLN A 31 -0.49 -21.61 16.33
N ASP A 32 -1.41 -20.73 15.95
CA ASP A 32 -1.10 -19.41 15.38
C ASP A 32 -0.38 -18.51 16.40
N THR A 33 -0.77 -18.60 17.67
CA THR A 33 -0.11 -17.85 18.75
C THR A 33 1.32 -18.34 18.99
N ILE A 34 1.55 -19.66 18.97
CA ILE A 34 2.88 -20.27 19.12
C ILE A 34 3.75 -19.99 17.89
N ALA A 35 3.19 -20.11 16.69
CA ALA A 35 3.87 -19.79 15.43
C ALA A 35 4.28 -18.32 15.40
N SER A 36 3.39 -17.40 15.77
CA SER A 36 3.66 -15.96 15.88
C SER A 36 4.82 -15.65 16.83
N LEU A 37 4.90 -16.34 17.98
CA LEU A 37 6.01 -16.22 18.93
C LEU A 37 7.33 -16.76 18.36
N LEU A 38 7.29 -17.90 17.67
CA LEU A 38 8.45 -18.48 16.98
C LEU A 38 8.99 -17.55 15.88
N TYR A 39 8.11 -16.99 15.06
CA TYR A 39 8.48 -16.02 14.03
C TYR A 39 9.04 -14.73 14.62
N GLY A 40 8.49 -14.23 15.72
CA GLY A 40 9.00 -13.05 16.41
C GLY A 40 10.42 -13.24 16.97
N ASN A 41 10.72 -14.43 17.50
CA ASN A 41 12.07 -14.76 17.98
C ASN A 41 13.06 -14.91 16.81
N ARG A 42 12.68 -15.63 15.75
CA ARG A 42 13.52 -15.77 14.54
C ARG A 42 13.85 -14.42 13.91
N LEU A 43 12.88 -13.52 13.84
CA LEU A 43 13.07 -12.16 13.33
C LEU A 43 14.03 -11.35 14.20
N ARG A 44 13.91 -11.46 15.53
CA ARG A 44 14.83 -10.80 16.47
C ARG A 44 16.26 -11.32 16.30
N ASP A 45 16.44 -12.62 16.14
CA ASP A 45 17.76 -13.24 15.96
C ASP A 45 18.37 -12.87 14.60
N LEU A 46 17.56 -12.83 13.55
CA LEU A 46 17.99 -12.37 12.23
C LEU A 46 18.52 -10.93 12.29
N VAL A 47 17.74 -10.01 12.89
CA VAL A 47 18.16 -8.61 13.00
C VAL A 47 19.40 -8.46 13.88
N ARG A 48 19.52 -9.22 14.97
CA ARG A 48 20.75 -9.24 15.79
C ARG A 48 21.96 -9.74 15.00
N SER A 49 21.78 -10.76 14.16
CA SER A 49 22.85 -11.29 13.31
C SER A 49 23.33 -10.24 12.32
N VAL A 50 22.41 -9.56 11.63
CA VAL A 50 22.72 -8.46 10.69
C VAL A 50 23.38 -7.30 11.44
N ALA A 51 22.83 -6.86 12.58
CA ALA A 51 23.42 -5.78 13.36
C ALA A 51 24.85 -6.11 13.81
N LYS A 52 25.08 -7.35 14.26
CA LYS A 52 26.42 -7.82 14.66
C LYS A 52 27.40 -7.83 13.49
N HIS A 53 26.96 -8.21 12.29
CA HIS A 53 27.77 -8.13 11.07
C HIS A 53 28.19 -6.69 10.76
N GLU A 54 27.27 -5.74 10.92
CA GLU A 54 27.52 -4.30 10.73
C GLU A 54 28.23 -3.64 11.94
N GLY A 55 28.66 -4.40 12.95
CA GLY A 55 29.34 -3.88 14.14
C GLY A 55 28.44 -3.09 15.09
N GLN A 56 27.11 -3.19 14.95
CA GLN A 56 26.13 -2.51 15.78
C GLN A 56 25.48 -3.46 16.80
N ASN A 57 25.16 -2.94 17.98
CA ASN A 57 24.38 -3.67 18.98
C ASN A 57 22.95 -3.13 19.03
N VAL A 58 22.04 -3.79 18.32
CA VAL A 58 20.64 -3.37 18.19
C VAL A 58 19.74 -4.20 19.11
N MET A 59 18.92 -3.52 19.91
CA MET A 59 17.86 -4.12 20.71
C MET A 59 16.49 -3.74 20.14
N ILE A 60 15.70 -4.73 19.75
CA ILE A 60 14.35 -4.50 19.22
C ILE A 60 13.33 -4.76 20.34
N GLY A 61 12.58 -3.71 20.70
CA GLY A 61 11.43 -3.82 21.61
C GLY A 61 10.24 -4.54 20.97
N LYS A 62 9.28 -4.99 21.80
CA LYS A 62 8.08 -5.73 21.33
C LYS A 62 7.31 -5.02 20.21
N LYS A 63 7.12 -3.69 20.33
CA LYS A 63 6.46 -2.87 19.29
C LYS A 63 7.23 -2.87 17.95
N GLY A 64 8.56 -2.86 18.00
CA GLY A 64 9.39 -2.91 16.80
C GLY A 64 9.30 -4.25 16.08
N ILE A 65 9.22 -5.36 16.83
CA ILE A 65 9.01 -6.70 16.27
C ILE A 65 7.66 -6.79 15.56
N ASN A 66 6.60 -6.31 16.21
CA ASN A 66 5.26 -6.30 15.58
C ASN A 66 5.25 -5.43 14.31
N GLY A 67 5.92 -4.26 14.33
CA GLY A 67 6.07 -3.41 13.16
C GLY A 67 6.78 -4.13 12.00
N MET A 68 7.89 -4.82 12.29
CA MET A 68 8.62 -5.60 11.28
C MET A 68 7.81 -6.81 10.78
N GLN A 69 7.09 -7.51 11.64
CA GLN A 69 6.19 -8.61 11.23
C GLN A 69 5.10 -8.10 10.28
N ASN A 70 4.48 -6.96 10.57
CA ASN A 70 3.49 -6.35 9.70
C ASN A 70 4.11 -5.93 8.36
N ALA A 71 5.32 -5.35 8.38
CA ALA A 71 6.05 -5.02 7.16
C ALA A 71 6.37 -6.28 6.32
N MET A 72 6.80 -7.37 6.95
CA MET A 72 7.03 -8.64 6.25
C MET A 72 5.74 -9.22 5.66
N LYS A 73 4.61 -9.17 6.39
CA LYS A 73 3.30 -9.58 5.87
C LYS A 73 2.95 -8.78 4.62
N PHE A 74 3.09 -7.45 4.70
CA PHE A 74 2.82 -6.57 3.57
C PHE A 74 3.70 -6.88 2.35
N LEU A 75 5.02 -7.01 2.54
CA LEU A 75 5.95 -7.36 1.47
C LEU A 75 5.65 -8.73 0.87
N THR A 76 5.28 -9.72 1.69
CA THR A 76 4.92 -11.06 1.24
C THR A 76 3.65 -11.05 0.40
N VAL A 77 2.63 -10.28 0.82
CA VAL A 77 1.39 -10.10 0.06
C VAL A 77 1.66 -9.41 -1.27
N MET A 78 2.45 -8.33 -1.27
CA MET A 78 2.84 -7.61 -2.48
C MET A 78 3.56 -8.53 -3.48
N LEU A 79 4.57 -9.27 -3.01
CA LEU A 79 5.29 -10.23 -3.84
C LEU A 79 4.38 -11.35 -4.36
N SER A 80 3.42 -11.81 -3.55
CA SER A 80 2.46 -12.83 -3.97
C SER A 80 1.58 -12.35 -5.12
N TYR A 81 1.09 -11.11 -5.06
CA TYR A 81 0.33 -10.52 -6.17
C TYR A 81 1.18 -10.38 -7.45
N GLU A 82 2.43 -9.95 -7.35
CA GLU A 82 3.34 -9.87 -8.51
C GLU A 82 3.62 -11.26 -9.09
N ILE A 83 3.82 -12.28 -8.25
CA ILE A 83 3.99 -13.67 -8.70
C ILE A 83 2.75 -14.14 -9.46
N LEU A 84 1.55 -13.88 -8.92
CA LEU A 84 0.30 -14.25 -9.56
C LEU A 84 0.12 -13.53 -10.90
N GLU A 85 0.51 -12.26 -11.01
CA GLU A 85 0.49 -11.50 -12.25
C GLU A 85 1.41 -12.12 -13.31
N VAL A 86 2.66 -12.45 -12.95
CA VAL A 86 3.62 -13.10 -13.86
C VAL A 86 3.13 -14.49 -14.27
N LEU A 87 2.59 -15.29 -13.35
CA LEU A 87 2.00 -16.59 -13.63
C LEU A 87 0.84 -16.49 -14.63
N LYS A 88 -0.06 -15.53 -14.41
CA LYS A 88 -1.19 -15.24 -15.31
C LYS A 88 -0.69 -14.85 -16.70
N ASN A 89 0.27 -13.94 -16.79
CA ASN A 89 0.81 -13.48 -18.07
C ASN A 89 1.53 -14.58 -18.86
N LYS A 90 2.10 -15.57 -18.17
CA LYS A 90 2.81 -16.70 -18.77
C LYS A 90 1.97 -17.98 -18.89
N ASN A 91 0.69 -17.94 -18.51
CA ASN A 91 -0.20 -19.09 -18.43
C ASN A 91 0.43 -20.28 -17.69
N LYS A 92 1.09 -20.01 -16.56
CA LYS A 92 1.68 -21.02 -15.68
C LYS A 92 0.94 -21.08 -14.36
N THR A 93 0.96 -22.24 -13.72
CA THR A 93 0.35 -22.48 -12.40
C THR A 93 1.37 -22.77 -11.31
N VAL A 94 2.62 -23.05 -11.67
CA VAL A 94 3.69 -23.45 -10.76
C VAL A 94 4.68 -22.31 -10.56
N ILE A 95 4.95 -21.97 -9.30
CA ILE A 95 5.98 -21.01 -8.92
C ILE A 95 7.35 -21.64 -9.18
N SER A 96 8.17 -21.00 -10.01
CA SER A 96 9.55 -21.40 -10.26
C SER A 96 10.51 -20.24 -9.97
N PRO A 97 11.82 -20.50 -9.76
CA PRO A 97 12.79 -19.43 -9.45
C PRO A 97 12.81 -18.30 -10.48
N VAL A 98 12.53 -18.61 -11.76
CA VAL A 98 12.43 -17.62 -12.83
C VAL A 98 11.24 -16.68 -12.62
N ILE A 99 10.08 -17.22 -12.23
CA ILE A 99 8.87 -16.44 -11.94
C ILE A 99 9.09 -15.56 -10.72
N THR A 100 9.69 -16.10 -9.65
CA THR A 100 9.99 -15.32 -8.44
C THR A 100 10.94 -14.18 -8.72
N SER A 101 11.99 -14.41 -9.53
CA SER A 101 12.97 -13.37 -9.89
C SER A 101 12.35 -12.25 -10.71
N GLU A 102 11.47 -12.59 -11.65
CA GLU A 102 10.75 -11.62 -12.47
C GLU A 102 9.73 -10.82 -11.66
N ALA A 103 8.99 -11.47 -10.76
CA ALA A 103 8.08 -10.80 -9.85
C ALA A 103 8.82 -9.83 -8.92
N LEU A 104 9.99 -10.22 -8.39
CA LEU A 104 10.85 -9.33 -7.61
C LEU A 104 11.32 -8.12 -8.43
N ASN A 105 11.75 -8.35 -9.68
CA ASN A 105 12.16 -7.27 -10.57
C ASN A 105 10.99 -6.30 -10.87
N ASN A 106 9.77 -6.82 -11.06
CA ASN A 106 8.59 -5.98 -11.26
C ASN A 106 8.27 -5.18 -10.00
N MET A 107 8.34 -5.82 -8.82
CA MET A 107 8.08 -5.18 -7.53
C MET A 107 9.03 -3.99 -7.28
N VAL A 108 10.32 -4.16 -7.59
CA VAL A 108 11.33 -3.09 -7.45
C VAL A 108 11.22 -2.07 -8.58
N GLY A 109 11.05 -2.53 -9.83
CA GLY A 109 11.03 -1.68 -11.02
C GLY A 109 9.80 -0.78 -11.13
N LYS A 110 8.61 -1.25 -10.68
CA LYS A 110 7.39 -0.43 -10.63
C LYS A 110 7.52 0.72 -9.63
N SER A 111 8.28 0.55 -8.54
CA SER A 111 8.53 1.63 -7.58
C SER A 111 9.36 2.76 -8.20
N ASP A 112 10.35 2.42 -9.03
CA ASP A 112 11.22 3.40 -9.68
C ASP A 112 10.51 4.10 -10.84
N SER A 113 9.70 3.37 -11.61
CA SER A 113 8.90 3.96 -12.70
C SER A 113 7.79 4.88 -12.20
N LEU A 114 7.13 4.56 -11.08
CA LEU A 114 6.15 5.46 -10.46
C LEU A 114 6.81 6.74 -9.94
N ASN A 115 8.01 6.65 -9.36
CA ASN A 115 8.76 7.82 -8.92
C ASN A 115 9.15 8.72 -10.11
N ARG A 116 9.54 8.11 -11.23
CA ARG A 116 9.82 8.83 -12.47
C ARG A 116 8.57 9.50 -13.06
N VAL A 117 7.43 8.81 -13.09
CA VAL A 117 6.15 9.39 -13.54
C VAL A 117 5.72 10.55 -12.64
N LEU A 118 5.93 10.45 -11.32
CA LEU A 118 5.64 11.54 -10.39
C LEU A 118 6.47 12.79 -10.70
N LEU A 119 7.77 12.63 -10.97
CA LEU A 119 8.64 13.74 -11.39
C LEU A 119 8.17 14.35 -12.72
N GLU A 120 7.80 13.54 -13.71
CA GLU A 120 7.29 14.03 -15.00
C GLU A 120 5.96 14.78 -14.86
N LEU A 121 5.08 14.34 -13.94
CA LEU A 121 3.84 15.03 -13.61
C LEU A 121 4.08 16.36 -12.89
N GLU A 122 5.06 16.43 -11.99
CA GLU A 122 5.47 17.68 -11.34
C GLU A 122 6.05 18.67 -12.36
N GLU A 123 6.85 18.21 -13.32
CA GLU A 123 7.38 19.04 -14.41
C GLU A 123 6.24 19.52 -15.33
N LEU A 124 5.27 18.66 -15.66
CA LEU A 124 4.09 19.06 -16.43
C LEU A 124 3.26 20.11 -15.68
N LYS A 125 3.06 19.94 -14.37
CA LYS A 125 2.38 20.93 -13.52
C LYS A 125 3.12 22.27 -13.54
N GLY A 126 4.45 22.26 -13.42
CA GLY A 126 5.27 23.46 -13.54
C GLY A 126 5.12 24.16 -14.89
N ARG A 127 5.16 23.40 -15.99
CA ARG A 127 4.94 23.93 -17.35
C ARG A 127 3.53 24.49 -17.53
N LEU A 128 2.50 23.81 -17.04
CA LEU A 128 1.12 24.29 -17.09
C LEU A 128 0.95 25.59 -16.29
N HIS A 129 1.63 25.73 -15.14
CA HIS A 129 1.59 26.95 -14.36
C HIS A 129 2.24 28.13 -15.10
N LEU A 130 3.40 27.90 -15.74
CA LEU A 130 4.07 28.89 -16.59
C LEU A 130 3.21 29.28 -17.80
N LEU A 131 2.59 28.30 -18.47
CA LEU A 131 1.68 28.54 -19.59
C LEU A 131 0.45 29.34 -19.15
N SER A 132 -0.16 28.98 -18.02
CA SER A 132 -1.31 29.69 -17.43
C SER A 132 -0.99 31.13 -17.07
N GLY A 133 0.20 31.42 -16.53
CA GLY A 133 0.64 32.80 -16.22
C GLY A 133 1.01 33.63 -17.45
N SER A 134 1.23 32.99 -18.60
CA SER A 134 1.68 33.65 -19.83
C SER A 134 0.58 33.92 -20.86
N THR A 135 -0.67 33.57 -20.55
CA THR A 135 -1.79 33.70 -21.50
C THR A 135 -2.10 35.16 -21.81
N SER A 136 -2.56 35.42 -23.04
CA SER A 136 -3.01 36.76 -23.45
C SER A 136 -4.11 37.31 -22.55
N ILE A 137 -4.90 36.43 -21.93
CA ILE A 137 -5.93 36.80 -20.94
C ILE A 137 -5.27 37.37 -19.69
N SER A 138 -4.29 36.68 -19.08
CA SER A 138 -3.57 37.20 -17.91
C SER A 138 -2.89 38.55 -18.19
N LYS A 139 -2.24 38.69 -19.35
CA LYS A 139 -1.63 39.95 -19.79
C LYS A 139 -2.67 41.06 -20.02
N ALA A 140 -3.83 40.73 -20.59
CA ALA A 140 -4.91 41.68 -20.81
C ALA A 140 -5.58 42.10 -19.49
N THR A 141 -5.76 41.18 -18.55
CA THR A 141 -6.26 41.47 -17.20
C THR A 141 -5.29 42.38 -16.44
N ASP A 142 -3.98 42.11 -16.50
CA ASP A 142 -2.96 42.98 -15.90
C ASP A 142 -2.96 44.38 -16.52
N TYR A 143 -3.12 44.48 -17.84
CA TYR A 143 -3.21 45.76 -18.55
C TYR A 143 -4.47 46.55 -18.20
N VAL A 144 -5.64 45.91 -18.15
CA VAL A 144 -6.91 46.55 -17.73
C VAL A 144 -6.80 47.05 -16.29
N ASN A 145 -6.24 46.25 -15.39
CA ASN A 145 -6.02 46.64 -14.00
C ASN A 145 -5.03 47.80 -13.85
N LEU A 146 -4.10 47.98 -14.78
CA LEU A 146 -3.19 49.13 -14.82
C LEU A 146 -3.95 50.42 -15.17
N PHE A 147 -4.84 50.35 -16.15
CA PHE A 147 -5.69 51.46 -16.58
C PHE A 147 -6.67 51.90 -15.48
N GLU A 148 -7.30 50.94 -14.80
CA GLU A 148 -8.20 51.26 -13.68
C GLU A 148 -7.47 51.95 -12.52
N ARG A 149 -6.19 51.61 -12.28
CA ARG A 149 -5.35 52.29 -11.28
C ARG A 149 -4.92 53.69 -11.71
N GLU A 150 -4.66 53.92 -13.00
CA GLU A 150 -4.34 55.26 -13.52
C GLU A 150 -5.55 56.20 -13.45
N ILE A 151 -6.76 55.69 -13.76
CA ILE A 151 -8.00 56.48 -13.68
C ILE A 151 -8.32 56.91 -12.23
N ILE A 152 -8.07 56.05 -11.24
CA ILE A 152 -8.25 56.39 -9.82
C ILE A 152 -7.25 57.46 -9.39
N ASN A 153 -5.99 57.37 -9.84
CA ASN A 153 -4.97 58.37 -9.52
C ASN A 153 -5.22 59.73 -10.21
N GLU A 154 -5.81 59.76 -11.40
CA GLU A 154 -6.20 61.03 -12.05
C GLU A 154 -7.40 61.70 -11.37
N HIS A 155 -8.36 60.92 -10.83
CA HIS A 155 -9.52 61.47 -10.12
C HIS A 155 -9.16 62.09 -8.75
N GLU A 156 -8.16 61.57 -8.04
CA GLU A 156 -7.67 62.19 -6.79
C GLU A 156 -6.95 63.54 -7.02
N VAL A 157 -6.37 63.76 -8.20
CA VAL A 157 -5.69 65.01 -8.55
C VAL A 157 -6.70 66.10 -8.95
N THR A 158 -7.86 65.75 -9.50
CA THR A 158 -8.89 66.73 -9.90
C THR A 158 -9.77 67.22 -8.74
N ASP A 159 -9.94 66.43 -7.67
CA ASP A 159 -10.73 66.81 -6.48
C ASP A 159 -9.92 67.61 -5.42
N SER A 160 -8.63 67.89 -5.68
CA SER A 160 -7.76 68.65 -4.76
C SER A 160 -7.38 70.05 -5.24
N THR A 161 -7.97 70.52 -6.34
CA THR A 161 -7.88 71.92 -6.81
C THR A 161 -9.26 72.57 -6.87
N ASP A 162 -9.82 72.84 -5.69
CA ASP A 162 -10.73 73.97 -5.42
C ASP A 162 -9.99 74.99 -4.55
#